data_AF-N4UG53-F1
#
_entry.id   AF-N4UG53-F1
#
_cell.length_a   1.000
_cell.length_b   1.000
_cell.length_c   1.000
_cell.angle_alpha   90.00
_cell.angle_beta   90.00
_cell.angle_gamma   90.00
#
_symmetry.space_group_name_H-M   'P 1'
#
loop_
_entity.id
_entity.type
_entity.pdbx_description
1 polymer ?
#
loop_
_entity_poly.entity_id
_entity_poly.type
_entity_poly.pdbx_seq_one_letter_code
_entity_poly.pdbx_strand_id
1 'polypeptide(L)'
;MFAISKPFSFVVDGDGRRFFSESQPYGPAVRAMYERAKENTKATVFWLIFDSTYMQEYPPRGLENSCSIDVAVNLGRLFRSDTIDDLAKQILEPDHHLQSTVVEWNEMCENGHDKYFHRGEDRYQQFIGDPDVTPNPCMGPVKESPFYAMKIFPGDAGTRGGLLTDEFARVLGKSGIAIPGLYAGGNASVALLESQGAGTTLAPAMTEGFIAVSNMLSVAIGAEAR
;
A
#
# COMPACT_ATOMS: atom_id res chain seq x y z
N MET A 1 2.34 4.57 2.74
CA MET A 1 1.62 4.08 1.55
C MET A 1 2.02 4.88 0.32
N PHE A 2 1.98 6.22 0.33
CA PHE A 2 2.46 7.04 -0.81
C PHE A 2 3.95 6.87 -1.16
N ALA A 3 4.79 6.44 -0.21
CA ALA A 3 6.23 6.30 -0.41
C ALA A 3 6.59 5.40 -1.60
N ILE A 4 6.03 4.19 -1.69
CA ILE A 4 6.38 3.25 -2.77
C ILE A 4 5.96 3.75 -4.16
N SER A 5 5.01 4.69 -4.23
CA SER A 5 4.47 5.21 -5.49
C SER A 5 5.28 6.38 -6.05
N LYS A 6 6.20 6.96 -5.25
CA LYS A 6 7.03 8.10 -5.69
C LYS A 6 8.12 7.67 -6.68
N PRO A 7 8.49 8.55 -7.64
CA PRO A 7 9.54 8.28 -8.62
C PRO A 7 10.90 8.05 -7.94
N PHE A 8 11.90 7.58 -8.68
CA PHE A 8 13.22 7.18 -8.16
C PHE A 8 13.15 6.00 -7.17
N SER A 9 12.08 5.20 -7.27
CA SER A 9 11.94 3.95 -6.52
C SER A 9 11.13 2.92 -7.29
N PHE A 10 11.36 1.64 -6.98
CA PHE A 10 10.54 0.52 -7.44
C PHE A 10 10.61 -0.62 -6.42
N VAL A 11 9.67 -1.56 -6.52
CA VAL A 11 9.58 -2.71 -5.60
C VAL A 11 9.99 -3.98 -6.31
N VAL A 12 10.83 -4.76 -5.64
CA VAL A 12 11.19 -6.12 -6.07
C VAL A 12 10.80 -7.15 -5.04
N ASP A 13 10.66 -8.39 -5.48
CA ASP A 13 10.58 -9.55 -4.61
C ASP A 13 11.98 -10.06 -4.18
N GLY A 14 12.03 -11.21 -3.50
CA GLY A 14 13.27 -11.85 -3.09
C GLY A 14 14.11 -12.49 -4.20
N ASP A 15 13.63 -12.52 -5.45
CA ASP A 15 14.43 -12.85 -6.64
C ASP A 15 15.01 -11.58 -7.29
N GLY A 16 14.69 -10.39 -6.76
CA GLY A 16 15.13 -9.10 -7.32
C GLY A 16 14.35 -8.67 -8.55
N ARG A 17 13.11 -9.16 -8.75
CA ARG A 17 12.26 -8.83 -9.90
C ARG A 17 11.06 -7.98 -9.51
N ARG A 18 10.69 -7.04 -10.37
CA ARG A 18 9.40 -6.31 -10.29
C ARG A 18 8.23 -7.23 -10.65
N PHE A 19 7.05 -6.98 -10.08
CA PHE A 19 5.87 -7.82 -10.28
C PHE A 19 4.53 -7.04 -10.30
N PHE A 20 4.55 -5.72 -10.13
CA PHE A 20 3.36 -4.86 -10.17
C PHE A 20 3.75 -3.39 -10.36
N SER A 21 2.77 -2.52 -10.66
CA SER A 21 2.96 -1.07 -10.64
C SER A 21 2.87 -0.55 -9.20
N GLU A 22 3.94 0.08 -8.73
CA GLU A 22 4.01 0.62 -7.37
C GLU A 22 3.09 1.83 -7.14
N SER A 23 2.56 2.42 -8.22
CA SER A 23 1.61 3.53 -8.16
C SER A 23 0.14 3.09 -8.19
N GLN A 24 -0.15 1.79 -8.35
CA GLN A 24 -1.54 1.31 -8.31
C GLN A 24 -2.17 1.46 -6.91
N PRO A 25 -3.51 1.44 -6.79
CA PRO A 25 -4.18 1.50 -5.49
C PRO A 25 -3.70 0.40 -4.54
N TYR A 26 -3.69 0.69 -3.23
CA TYR A 26 -3.05 -0.18 -2.25
C TYR A 26 -3.62 -1.59 -2.17
N GLY A 27 -4.94 -1.76 -2.36
CA GLY A 27 -5.59 -3.06 -2.36
C GLY A 27 -5.02 -4.00 -3.43
N PRO A 28 -5.06 -3.61 -4.71
CA PRO A 28 -4.36 -4.29 -5.79
C PRO A 28 -2.87 -4.54 -5.51
N ALA A 29 -2.13 -3.56 -4.96
CA ALA A 29 -0.71 -3.72 -4.62
C ALA A 29 -0.47 -4.83 -3.58
N VAL A 30 -1.23 -4.81 -2.49
CA VAL A 30 -1.16 -5.84 -1.43
C VAL A 30 -1.60 -7.20 -1.97
N ARG A 31 -2.62 -7.26 -2.84
CA ARG A 31 -3.02 -8.50 -3.50
C ARG A 31 -1.92 -9.04 -4.41
N ALA A 32 -1.26 -8.18 -5.19
CA ALA A 32 -0.13 -8.59 -6.03
C ALA A 32 1.02 -9.17 -5.19
N MET A 33 1.32 -8.59 -4.03
CA MET A 33 2.27 -9.15 -3.07
C MET A 33 1.84 -10.54 -2.60
N TYR A 34 0.57 -10.72 -2.21
CA TYR A 34 0.09 -12.04 -1.80
C TYR A 34 0.10 -13.08 -2.93
N GLU A 35 -0.27 -12.71 -4.16
CA GLU A 35 -0.19 -13.63 -5.30
C GLU A 35 1.26 -13.99 -5.62
N ARG A 36 2.18 -13.02 -5.62
CA ARG A 36 3.61 -13.27 -5.83
C ARG A 36 4.20 -14.17 -4.74
N ALA A 37 3.79 -13.98 -3.49
CA ALA A 37 4.23 -14.82 -2.37
C ALA A 37 3.73 -16.28 -2.44
N LYS A 38 2.64 -16.57 -3.17
CA LYS A 38 2.15 -17.95 -3.36
C LYS A 38 3.00 -18.75 -4.33
N GLU A 39 3.75 -18.10 -5.22
CA GLU A 39 4.50 -18.78 -6.28
C GLU A 39 5.74 -19.49 -5.74
N ASN A 40 6.45 -18.89 -4.78
CA ASN A 40 7.65 -19.46 -4.17
C ASN A 40 7.97 -18.80 -2.82
N THR A 41 8.62 -19.54 -1.90
CA THR A 41 9.11 -19.03 -0.61
C THR A 41 10.10 -17.88 -0.76
N LYS A 42 10.94 -17.87 -1.81
CA LYS A 42 11.84 -16.74 -2.10
C LYS A 42 11.08 -15.45 -2.40
N ALA A 43 9.90 -15.54 -3.01
CA ALA A 43 9.06 -14.41 -3.39
C ALA A 43 8.20 -13.86 -2.23
N THR A 44 8.43 -14.31 -0.98
CA THR A 44 7.68 -13.88 0.21
C THR A 44 8.23 -12.61 0.88
N VAL A 45 9.39 -12.13 0.43
CA VAL A 45 10.01 -10.89 0.90
C VAL A 45 9.95 -9.84 -0.21
N PHE A 46 9.66 -8.61 0.17
CA PHE A 46 9.54 -7.49 -0.75
C PHE A 46 10.46 -6.37 -0.31
N TRP A 47 11.13 -5.75 -1.28
CA TRP A 47 12.10 -4.70 -1.06
C TRP A 47 11.73 -3.48 -1.89
N LEU A 48 11.55 -2.33 -1.22
CA LEU A 48 11.57 -1.04 -1.89
C LEU A 48 13.02 -0.66 -2.16
N ILE A 49 13.37 -0.53 -3.43
CA ILE A 49 14.68 -0.10 -3.90
C ILE A 49 14.58 1.37 -4.33
N PHE A 50 15.51 2.19 -3.87
CA PHE A 50 15.53 3.62 -4.16
C PHE A 50 16.93 4.19 -3.99
N ASP A 51 17.17 5.39 -4.50
CA ASP A 51 18.49 6.01 -4.50
C ASP A 51 18.55 7.29 -3.66
N SER A 52 19.67 8.01 -3.75
CA SER A 52 19.88 9.24 -2.99
C SER A 52 18.93 10.37 -3.39
N THR A 53 18.47 10.42 -4.65
CA THR A 53 17.47 11.39 -5.11
C THR A 53 16.14 11.14 -4.40
N TYR A 54 15.67 9.89 -4.35
CA TYR A 54 14.49 9.55 -3.58
C TYR A 54 14.61 9.95 -2.10
N MET A 55 15.77 9.68 -1.48
CA MET A 55 15.98 9.97 -0.06
C MET A 55 15.91 11.48 0.24
N GLN A 56 16.35 12.32 -0.71
CA GLN A 56 16.33 13.78 -0.56
C GLN A 56 14.93 14.36 -0.79
N GLU A 57 14.25 13.93 -1.85
CA GLU A 57 12.96 14.50 -2.27
C GLU A 57 11.77 13.89 -1.51
N TYR A 58 11.84 12.59 -1.19
CA TYR A 58 10.74 11.82 -0.60
C TYR A 58 11.19 10.96 0.59
N PRO A 59 11.90 11.51 1.59
CA PRO A 59 12.43 10.73 2.71
C PRO A 59 11.31 9.92 3.37
N PRO A 60 11.46 8.58 3.52
CA PRO A 60 10.53 7.80 4.30
C PRO A 60 10.43 8.37 5.72
N ARG A 61 9.22 8.37 6.29
CA ARG A 61 8.98 8.94 7.62
C ARG A 61 9.94 8.35 8.65
N GLY A 62 10.65 9.22 9.37
CA GLY A 62 11.68 8.88 10.33
C GLY A 62 13.10 8.84 9.74
N LEU A 63 13.29 9.05 8.43
CA LEU A 63 14.59 9.09 7.74
C LEU A 63 14.92 10.49 7.19
N GLU A 64 14.51 11.55 7.88
CA GLU A 64 14.65 12.94 7.40
C GLU A 64 16.06 13.52 7.60
N ASN A 65 16.94 12.85 8.33
CA ASN A 65 18.31 13.33 8.59
C ASN A 65 19.32 12.19 8.66
N SER A 66 20.61 12.53 8.55
CA SER A 66 21.70 11.54 8.53
C SER A 66 21.76 10.67 9.79
N CYS A 67 21.52 11.25 10.97
CA CYS A 67 21.51 10.51 12.23
C CYS A 67 20.43 9.43 12.22
N SER A 68 19.21 9.75 11.77
CA SER A 68 18.12 8.78 11.72
C SER A 68 18.32 7.71 10.64
N ILE A 69 18.95 8.07 9.51
CA ILE A 69 19.40 7.11 8.48
C ILE A 69 20.41 6.12 9.06
N ASP A 70 21.47 6.62 9.71
CA ASP A 70 22.51 5.76 10.27
C ASP A 70 21.97 4.84 11.38
N VAL A 71 21.05 5.34 12.21
CA VAL A 71 20.33 4.51 13.19
C VAL A 71 19.52 3.42 12.50
N ALA A 72 18.79 3.73 11.43
CA ALA A 72 18.01 2.73 10.70
C ALA A 72 18.89 1.67 10.04
N VAL A 73 20.06 2.06 9.52
CA VAL A 73 21.07 1.15 8.97
C VAL A 73 21.62 0.23 10.06
N ASN A 74 22.04 0.79 11.19
CA ASN A 74 22.57 0.02 12.31
C ASN A 74 21.56 -0.96 12.91
N LEU A 75 20.26 -0.63 12.85
CA LEU A 75 19.17 -1.50 13.30
C LEU A 75 18.73 -2.54 12.25
N GLY A 76 19.34 -2.57 11.06
CA GLY A 76 18.96 -3.47 9.97
C GLY A 76 17.57 -3.19 9.39
N ARG A 77 17.05 -1.96 9.58
CA ARG A 77 15.75 -1.51 9.04
C ARG A 77 15.89 -0.88 7.66
N LEU A 78 17.10 -0.43 7.34
CA LEU A 78 17.48 0.16 6.06
C LEU A 78 18.82 -0.46 5.64
N PHE A 79 18.94 -0.83 4.38
CA PHE A 79 20.21 -1.29 3.80
C PHE A 79 20.75 -0.18 2.90
N ARG A 80 22.06 0.04 2.91
CA ARG A 80 22.74 1.12 2.17
C ARG A 80 23.98 0.55 1.48
N SER A 81 24.21 0.97 0.24
CA SER A 81 25.44 0.65 -0.50
C SER A 81 25.74 1.68 -1.57
N ASP A 82 27.00 1.80 -1.98
CA ASP A 82 27.40 2.66 -3.09
C ASP A 82 27.12 2.02 -4.46
N THR A 83 26.90 0.69 -4.50
CA THR A 83 26.60 -0.06 -5.73
C THR A 83 25.35 -0.93 -5.55
N ILE A 84 24.62 -1.17 -6.65
CA ILE A 84 23.48 -2.09 -6.67
C ILE A 84 23.91 -3.53 -6.37
N ASP A 85 25.09 -3.95 -6.86
CA ASP A 85 25.62 -5.30 -6.62
C ASP A 85 25.86 -5.55 -5.13
N ASP A 86 26.51 -4.59 -4.44
CA ASP A 86 26.76 -4.71 -3.00
C ASP A 86 25.48 -4.49 -2.17
N LEU A 87 24.49 -3.77 -2.68
CA LEU A 87 23.16 -3.72 -2.07
C LEU A 87 22.47 -5.08 -2.18
N ALA A 88 22.51 -5.71 -3.36
CA ALA A 88 21.88 -7.01 -3.61
C ALA A 88 22.46 -8.10 -2.70
N LYS A 89 23.79 -8.11 -2.49
CA LYS A 89 24.47 -9.01 -1.54
C LYS A 89 23.97 -8.90 -0.11
N GLN A 90 23.41 -7.75 0.28
CA GLN A 90 22.87 -7.55 1.63
C GLN A 90 21.44 -8.07 1.79
N ILE A 91 20.63 -8.09 0.72
CA ILE A 91 19.18 -8.27 0.81
C ILE A 91 18.62 -9.48 0.02
N LEU A 92 19.41 -10.08 -0.88
CA LEU A 92 19.00 -11.15 -1.78
C LEU A 92 19.98 -12.34 -1.74
N GLU A 93 19.50 -13.50 -2.17
CA GLU A 93 20.32 -14.69 -2.43
C GLU A 93 21.18 -14.52 -3.70
N PRO A 94 22.32 -15.23 -3.86
CA PRO A 94 23.24 -15.03 -5.00
C PRO A 94 22.61 -15.13 -6.40
N ASP A 95 21.62 -16.00 -6.60
CA ASP A 95 20.92 -16.18 -7.88
C ASP A 95 19.79 -15.14 -8.08
N HIS A 96 20.11 -13.85 -7.97
CA HIS A 96 19.14 -12.75 -8.07
C HIS A 96 19.18 -12.00 -9.41
N HIS A 97 18.15 -11.18 -9.66
CA HIS A 97 17.97 -10.41 -10.90
C HIS A 97 18.05 -8.88 -10.72
N LEU A 98 18.40 -8.38 -9.53
CA LEU A 98 18.29 -6.96 -9.21
C LEU A 98 19.05 -6.05 -10.18
N GLN A 99 20.29 -6.39 -10.54
CA GLN A 99 21.09 -5.59 -11.46
C GLN A 99 20.41 -5.44 -12.83
N SER A 100 19.91 -6.54 -13.41
CA SER A 100 19.17 -6.48 -14.68
C SER A 100 17.88 -5.68 -14.56
N THR A 101 17.18 -5.80 -13.42
CA THR A 101 15.95 -5.04 -13.18
C THR A 101 16.20 -3.54 -13.04
N VAL A 102 17.29 -3.11 -12.40
CA VAL A 102 17.66 -1.67 -12.34
C VAL A 102 17.97 -1.12 -13.73
N VAL A 103 18.76 -1.85 -14.52
CA VAL A 103 19.11 -1.43 -15.89
C VAL A 103 17.85 -1.23 -16.72
N GLU A 104 16.97 -2.23 -16.74
CA GLU A 104 15.73 -2.19 -17.49
C GLU A 104 14.75 -1.12 -16.98
N TRP A 105 14.66 -0.93 -15.66
CA TRP A 105 13.87 0.15 -15.07
C TRP A 105 14.35 1.52 -15.56
N ASN A 106 15.66 1.76 -15.52
CA ASN A 106 16.25 3.02 -15.94
C ASN A 106 16.01 3.30 -17.44
N GLU A 107 16.12 2.28 -18.31
CA GLU A 107 15.77 2.39 -19.73
C GLU A 107 14.28 2.75 -19.94
N MET A 108 13.37 2.16 -19.16
CA MET A 108 11.95 2.50 -19.22
C MET A 108 11.67 3.92 -18.73
N CYS A 109 12.42 4.41 -17.74
CA CYS A 109 12.30 5.78 -17.24
C CYS A 109 12.65 6.84 -18.29
N GLU A 110 13.62 6.58 -19.17
CA GLU A 110 14.01 7.53 -20.23
C GLU A 110 12.85 7.87 -21.17
N ASN A 111 11.98 6.89 -21.45
CA ASN A 111 10.80 7.07 -22.29
C ASN A 111 9.50 7.30 -21.48
N GLY A 112 9.56 7.18 -20.14
CA GLY A 112 8.42 7.29 -19.23
C GLY A 112 7.34 6.21 -19.41
N HIS A 113 7.70 5.05 -19.96
CA HIS A 113 6.75 3.98 -20.24
C HIS A 113 7.20 2.68 -19.59
N ASP A 114 6.44 2.23 -18.58
CA ASP A 114 6.61 0.94 -17.95
C ASP A 114 5.93 -0.15 -18.77
N LYS A 115 6.70 -0.79 -19.65
CA LYS A 115 6.20 -1.78 -20.61
C LYS A 115 5.60 -3.05 -19.97
N TYR A 116 5.83 -3.28 -18.68
CA TYR A 116 5.37 -4.49 -17.98
C TYR A 116 4.14 -4.25 -17.13
N PHE A 117 4.14 -3.16 -16.37
CA PHE A 117 3.12 -2.92 -15.35
C PHE A 117 2.37 -1.62 -15.52
N HIS A 118 2.64 -0.86 -16.59
CA HIS A 118 1.88 0.33 -16.96
C HIS A 118 1.83 1.40 -15.85
N ARG A 119 2.93 1.53 -15.10
CA ARG A 119 3.06 2.52 -14.02
C ARG A 119 2.95 3.94 -14.55
N GLY A 120 2.05 4.73 -13.95
CA GLY A 120 1.80 6.12 -14.33
C GLY A 120 0.96 6.32 -15.59
N GLU A 121 0.34 5.28 -16.15
CA GLU A 121 -0.49 5.41 -17.35
C GLU A 121 -1.92 5.88 -17.09
N ASP A 122 -2.41 5.79 -15.85
CA ASP A 122 -3.75 6.28 -15.47
C ASP A 122 -3.69 7.53 -14.57
N ARG A 123 -4.81 8.26 -14.55
CA ARG A 123 -4.94 9.55 -13.85
C ARG A 123 -4.78 9.44 -12.34
N TYR A 124 -5.15 8.31 -11.73
CA TYR A 124 -4.97 8.12 -10.30
C TYR A 124 -3.48 7.99 -9.97
N GLN A 125 -2.76 7.18 -10.74
CA GLN A 125 -1.30 7.03 -10.57
C GLN A 125 -0.59 8.36 -10.78
N GLN A 126 -0.91 9.08 -11.85
CA GLN A 126 -0.33 10.39 -12.13
C GLN A 126 -0.61 11.41 -11.04
N PHE A 127 -1.80 11.38 -10.43
CA PHE A 127 -2.16 12.28 -9.33
C PHE A 127 -1.32 12.05 -8.07
N ILE A 128 -0.94 10.80 -7.76
CA ILE A 128 -0.12 10.48 -6.58
C ILE A 128 1.38 10.59 -6.83
N GLY A 129 1.81 10.64 -8.10
CA GLY A 129 3.20 10.83 -8.53
C GLY A 129 3.75 12.21 -8.19
N ASP A 130 4.86 12.57 -8.83
CA ASP A 130 5.43 13.91 -8.79
C ASP A 130 5.28 14.60 -10.16
N PRO A 131 4.48 15.68 -10.29
CA PRO A 131 4.26 16.36 -11.56
C PRO A 131 5.51 17.02 -12.15
N ASP A 132 6.54 17.28 -11.33
CA ASP A 132 7.80 17.88 -11.77
C ASP A 132 8.73 16.82 -12.41
N VAL A 133 8.42 15.53 -12.22
CA VAL A 133 9.14 14.42 -12.87
C VAL A 133 8.51 14.10 -14.22
N THR A 134 9.31 14.24 -15.27
CA THR A 134 8.91 14.01 -16.67
C THR A 134 9.79 12.93 -17.31
N PRO A 135 9.31 12.20 -18.34
CA PRO A 135 8.01 12.34 -19.01
C PRO A 135 6.84 11.64 -18.28
N ASN A 136 7.10 10.89 -17.21
CA ASN A 136 6.06 10.23 -16.41
C ASN A 136 6.25 10.54 -14.92
N PRO A 137 5.23 11.11 -14.24
CA PRO A 137 5.33 11.58 -12.86
C PRO A 137 5.53 10.45 -11.84
N CYS A 138 5.32 9.20 -12.23
CA CYS A 138 5.51 8.02 -11.38
C CYS A 138 6.87 7.35 -11.58
N MET A 139 7.65 7.75 -12.59
CA MET A 139 8.86 7.03 -13.00
C MET A 139 10.07 7.95 -12.93
N GLY A 140 11.06 7.55 -12.13
CA GLY A 140 12.37 8.20 -12.08
C GLY A 140 13.48 7.16 -12.01
N PRO A 141 14.61 7.36 -12.68
CA PRO A 141 15.70 6.40 -12.71
C PRO A 141 16.30 6.21 -11.31
N VAL A 142 16.67 4.99 -10.96
CA VAL A 142 17.43 4.67 -9.74
C VAL A 142 18.89 4.52 -10.16
N LYS A 143 19.67 5.59 -9.99
CA LYS A 143 21.06 5.64 -10.50
C LYS A 143 22.03 6.47 -9.65
N GLU A 144 21.53 7.28 -8.71
CA GLU A 144 22.37 8.19 -7.92
C GLU A 144 22.76 7.57 -6.58
N SER A 145 23.98 7.06 -6.46
CA SER A 145 24.51 6.49 -5.22
C SER A 145 24.48 7.50 -4.05
N PRO A 146 24.32 7.06 -2.79
CA PRO A 146 24.12 5.67 -2.37
C PRO A 146 22.72 5.13 -2.70
N PHE A 147 22.66 3.81 -2.90
CA PHE A 147 21.44 3.04 -3.09
C PHE A 147 20.95 2.48 -1.77
N TYR A 148 19.63 2.36 -1.66
CA TYR A 148 18.95 1.92 -0.46
C TYR A 148 17.95 0.80 -0.75
N ALA A 149 17.80 -0.09 0.23
CA ALA A 149 16.72 -1.05 0.26
C ALA A 149 15.99 -1.03 1.61
N MET A 150 14.66 -1.03 1.57
CA MET A 150 13.81 -1.13 2.75
C MET A 150 12.85 -2.31 2.59
N LYS A 151 12.81 -3.19 3.59
CA LYS A 151 11.87 -4.31 3.57
C LYS A 151 10.45 -3.78 3.74
N ILE A 152 9.54 -4.20 2.87
CA ILE A 152 8.12 -3.87 2.94
C ILE A 152 7.29 -5.14 3.11
N PHE A 153 6.11 -4.97 3.69
CA PHE A 153 5.19 -6.06 3.99
C PHE A 153 3.80 -5.73 3.46
N PRO A 154 3.02 -6.74 3.03
CA PRO A 154 1.62 -6.56 2.66
C PRO A 154 0.81 -6.21 3.93
N GLY A 155 0.65 -4.92 4.19
CA GLY A 155 -0.16 -4.41 5.29
C GLY A 155 -1.60 -4.16 4.90
N ASP A 156 -2.51 -4.20 5.86
CA ASP A 156 -3.91 -3.78 5.71
C ASP A 156 -4.22 -2.53 6.54
N ALA A 157 -5.29 -1.82 6.17
CA ALA A 157 -5.80 -0.66 6.89
C ALA A 157 -7.10 -1.00 7.65
N GLY A 158 -7.26 -2.27 8.04
CA GLY A 158 -8.47 -2.81 8.63
C GLY A 158 -9.14 -3.88 7.76
N THR A 159 -9.84 -4.79 8.43
CA THR A 159 -10.60 -5.86 7.79
C THR A 159 -11.95 -5.36 7.26
N ARG A 160 -12.46 -6.04 6.23
CA ARG A 160 -13.72 -5.69 5.54
C ARG A 160 -14.87 -6.67 5.80
N GLY A 161 -14.59 -7.74 6.54
CA GLY A 161 -15.61 -8.64 7.06
C GLY A 161 -16.14 -8.15 8.40
N GLY A 162 -17.27 -8.70 8.82
CA GLY A 162 -17.89 -8.34 10.09
C GLY A 162 -19.30 -8.91 10.20
N LEU A 163 -20.08 -8.36 11.12
CA LEU A 163 -21.48 -8.71 11.30
C LEU A 163 -22.30 -8.21 10.11
N LEU A 164 -23.22 -9.04 9.61
CA LEU A 164 -24.18 -8.60 8.60
C LEU A 164 -25.21 -7.68 9.26
N THR A 165 -25.46 -6.54 8.64
CA THR A 165 -26.40 -5.52 9.12
C THR A 165 -27.44 -5.20 8.07
N ASP A 166 -28.61 -4.71 8.51
CA ASP A 166 -29.61 -4.13 7.62
C ASP A 166 -29.41 -2.62 7.43
N GLU A 167 -30.34 -1.97 6.72
CA GLU A 167 -30.30 -0.53 6.43
C GLU A 167 -30.40 0.36 7.68
N PHE A 168 -30.72 -0.20 8.84
CA PHE A 168 -30.76 0.49 10.13
C PHE A 168 -29.53 0.16 11.01
N ALA A 169 -28.51 -0.47 10.42
CA ALA A 169 -27.31 -0.94 11.10
C ALA A 169 -27.58 -1.98 12.22
N ARG A 170 -28.75 -2.65 12.21
CA ARG A 170 -29.08 -3.71 13.16
C ARG A 170 -28.42 -5.01 12.72
N VAL A 171 -27.84 -5.75 13.66
CA VAL A 171 -27.18 -7.02 13.35
C VAL A 171 -28.20 -8.10 13.02
N LEU A 172 -27.97 -8.81 11.92
CA LEU A 172 -28.81 -9.91 11.47
C LEU A 172 -28.31 -11.25 12.01
N GLY A 173 -29.24 -12.04 12.58
CA GLY A 173 -29.00 -13.43 12.93
C GLY A 173 -28.95 -14.33 11.69
N LYS A 174 -28.66 -15.63 11.89
CA LYS A 174 -28.58 -16.60 10.79
C LYS A 174 -29.87 -16.78 9.99
N SER A 175 -31.03 -16.44 10.57
CA SER A 175 -32.33 -16.46 9.90
C SER A 175 -32.61 -15.21 9.07
N GLY A 176 -31.70 -14.22 9.05
CA GLY A 176 -31.91 -12.91 8.43
C GLY A 176 -32.75 -11.96 9.30
N ILE A 177 -33.13 -12.36 10.52
CA ILE A 177 -33.91 -11.52 11.43
C ILE A 177 -32.96 -10.69 12.30
N ALA A 178 -33.27 -9.40 12.46
CA ALA A 178 -32.53 -8.49 13.32
C ALA A 178 -32.52 -8.97 14.78
N ILE A 179 -31.35 -8.97 15.41
CA ILE A 179 -31.16 -9.29 16.82
C ILE A 179 -31.54 -8.05 17.64
N PRO A 180 -32.53 -8.14 18.54
CA PRO A 180 -32.99 -6.98 19.32
C PRO A 180 -31.86 -6.33 20.12
N GLY A 181 -31.71 -5.02 19.97
CA GLY A 181 -30.75 -4.20 20.72
C GLY A 181 -29.30 -4.29 20.23
N LEU A 182 -29.00 -5.06 19.18
CA LEU A 182 -27.63 -5.24 18.69
C LEU A 182 -27.42 -4.52 17.34
N TYR A 183 -26.41 -3.66 17.29
CA TYR A 183 -26.03 -2.85 16.13
C TYR A 183 -24.54 -2.97 15.85
N ALA A 184 -24.14 -2.79 14.59
CA ALA A 184 -22.74 -2.78 14.17
C ALA A 184 -22.54 -1.79 13.01
N GLY A 185 -21.33 -1.24 12.90
CA GLY A 185 -20.93 -0.33 11.83
C GLY A 185 -19.42 -0.26 11.69
N GLY A 186 -18.96 0.32 10.59
CA GLY A 186 -17.54 0.39 10.23
C GLY A 186 -16.91 -0.98 10.11
N ASN A 187 -15.70 -1.15 10.63
CA ASN A 187 -14.96 -2.42 10.55
C ASN A 187 -15.55 -3.54 11.44
N ALA A 188 -16.63 -3.27 12.20
CA ALA A 188 -17.37 -4.30 12.93
C ALA A 188 -18.51 -4.91 12.10
N SER A 189 -18.94 -4.25 11.02
CA SER A 189 -19.91 -4.74 10.05
C SER A 189 -19.23 -5.20 8.75
N VAL A 190 -19.96 -5.91 7.91
CA VAL A 190 -19.53 -6.15 6.53
C VAL A 190 -19.40 -4.80 5.82
N ALA A 191 -18.26 -4.56 5.16
CA ALA A 191 -18.01 -3.29 4.48
C ALA A 191 -19.06 -3.01 3.40
N LEU A 192 -19.73 -1.83 3.50
CA LEU A 192 -20.78 -1.41 2.57
C LEU A 192 -20.26 -1.13 1.15
N LEU A 193 -19.12 -0.44 1.04
CA LEU A 193 -18.56 -0.01 -0.22
C LEU A 193 -17.48 -0.98 -0.67
N GLU A 194 -17.56 -1.52 -1.88
CA GLU A 194 -16.51 -2.38 -2.46
C GLU A 194 -15.17 -1.67 -2.66
N SER A 195 -15.20 -0.34 -2.84
CA SER A 195 -14.00 0.46 -3.10
C SER A 195 -13.10 0.59 -1.87
N GLN A 196 -11.82 0.84 -2.13
CA GLN A 196 -10.76 1.05 -1.14
C GLN A 196 -10.22 2.49 -1.21
N GLY A 197 -11.04 3.43 -1.69
CA GLY A 197 -10.64 4.83 -1.85
C GLY A 197 -10.37 5.53 -0.51
N ALA A 198 -9.81 6.73 -0.58
CA ALA A 198 -9.68 7.58 0.60
C ALA A 198 -11.06 7.82 1.24
N GLY A 199 -11.16 7.61 2.55
CA GLY A 199 -12.39 7.86 3.32
C GLY A 199 -13.45 6.76 3.28
N THR A 200 -13.27 5.70 2.48
CA THR A 200 -14.29 4.63 2.32
C THR A 200 -14.46 3.75 3.55
N THR A 201 -13.63 3.90 4.58
CA THR A 201 -13.81 3.25 5.88
C THR A 201 -14.51 4.16 6.89
N LEU A 202 -14.05 5.41 6.99
CA LEU A 202 -14.56 6.36 7.99
C LEU A 202 -15.96 6.88 7.65
N ALA A 203 -16.22 7.20 6.38
CA ALA A 203 -17.52 7.73 5.98
C ALA A 203 -18.66 6.72 6.25
N PRO A 204 -18.56 5.44 5.82
CA PRO A 204 -19.56 4.43 6.19
C PRO A 204 -19.70 4.27 7.69
N ALA A 205 -18.60 4.18 8.45
CA ALA A 205 -18.67 4.02 9.91
C ALA A 205 -19.42 5.17 10.59
N MET A 206 -19.19 6.41 10.17
CA MET A 206 -19.91 7.58 10.68
C MET A 206 -21.39 7.54 10.30
N THR A 207 -21.71 7.20 9.05
CA THR A 207 -23.08 7.11 8.55
C THR A 207 -23.87 6.00 9.24
N GLU A 208 -23.31 4.80 9.35
CA GLU A 208 -23.91 3.66 10.05
C GLU A 208 -24.12 3.98 11.52
N GLY A 209 -23.15 4.63 12.18
CA GLY A 209 -23.29 5.08 13.56
C GLY A 209 -24.45 6.07 13.76
N PHE A 210 -24.60 7.03 12.84
CA PHE A 210 -25.72 7.97 12.86
C PHE A 210 -27.07 7.26 12.65
N ILE A 211 -27.14 6.33 11.71
CA ILE A 211 -28.34 5.54 11.40
C ILE A 211 -28.74 4.69 12.60
N ALA A 212 -27.78 3.98 13.22
CA ALA A 212 -28.01 3.12 14.37
C ALA A 212 -28.66 3.90 15.52
N VAL A 213 -28.07 5.05 15.90
CA VAL A 213 -28.58 5.87 17.00
C VAL A 213 -29.96 6.47 16.67
N SER A 214 -30.18 6.89 15.43
CA SER A 214 -31.49 7.40 14.97
C SER A 214 -32.58 6.34 15.06
N ASN A 215 -32.25 5.08 14.73
CA ASN A 215 -33.17 3.96 14.88
C ASN A 215 -33.47 3.64 16.36
N MET A 216 -32.44 3.59 17.20
CA MET A 216 -32.59 3.36 18.65
C MET A 216 -33.56 4.38 19.29
N LEU A 217 -33.40 5.66 18.98
CA LEU A 217 -34.28 6.72 19.50
C LEU A 217 -35.73 6.55 19.02
N SER A 218 -35.92 6.21 17.75
CA SER A 218 -37.26 6.00 17.17
C SER A 218 -38.00 4.83 17.82
N VAL A 219 -37.28 3.74 18.12
CA VAL A 219 -37.83 2.57 18.82
C VAL A 219 -38.16 2.90 20.27
N ALA A 220 -37.32 3.67 20.97
CA ALA A 220 -37.56 4.08 22.35
C ALA A 220 -38.83 4.95 22.49
N ILE A 221 -38.98 5.98 21.64
CA ILE A 221 -40.16 6.86 21.64
C ILE A 221 -41.44 6.08 21.30
N GLY A 222 -41.37 5.16 20.33
CA GLY A 222 -42.50 4.31 19.98
C GLY A 222 -42.92 3.32 21.07
N ALA A 223 -42.00 2.96 21.98
CA ALA A 223 -42.29 2.12 23.14
C ALA A 223 -42.93 2.90 24.30
N GLU A 224 -42.58 4.18 24.49
CA GLU A 224 -43.20 5.05 25.51
C GLU A 224 -44.62 5.51 25.14
N ALA A 225 -44.96 5.53 23.85
CA ALA A 225 -46.29 5.93 23.35
C ALA A 225 -47.35 4.79 23.35
N ARG A 226 -46.98 3.58 23.79
CA ARG A 226 -47.87 2.40 23.89
C ARG A 226 -48.12 2.03 25.34
#